data_AF-A0A8T2YUG2-F1
#
_entry.id   AF-A0A8T2YUG2-F1
#
_cell.length_a   1.000
_cell.length_b   1.000
_cell.length_c   1.000
_cell.angle_alpha   90.00
_cell.angle_beta   90.00
_cell.angle_gamma   90.00
#
_symmetry.space_group_name_H-M   'P 1'
#
loop_
_entity.id
_entity.type
_entity.pdbx_description
1 polymer ?
#
loop_
_entity_poly.entity_id
_entity_poly.type
_entity_poly.pdbx_seq_one_letter_code
_entity_poly.pdbx_strand_id
1 'polypeptide(L)'
;MDIGLHELTDILSEAITKLDQWLLEKSQGDEGIQDVSKSIDMLEDVLIEEKLDRHSITIWTNIGVDNVSLGVLKPVWIGAFGKVGAALMNFTILIETKESRGFEAWIT
;
A
#
# COMPACT_ATOMS: atom_id res chain seq x y z
N MET A 1 3.42 3.08 -26.03
CA MET A 1 4.04 1.74 -26.04
C MET A 1 3.36 1.00 -24.91
N ASP A 2 2.69 -0.11 -25.20
CA ASP A 2 1.94 -0.86 -24.21
C ASP A 2 2.92 -1.78 -23.48
N ILE A 3 3.07 -1.60 -22.16
CA ILE A 3 3.94 -2.45 -21.33
C ILE A 3 3.21 -3.77 -21.08
N GLY A 4 3.89 -4.89 -21.31
CA GLY A 4 3.33 -6.20 -20.98
C GLY A 4 3.23 -6.40 -19.46
N LEU A 5 2.24 -7.19 -18.99
CA LEU A 5 2.07 -7.45 -17.54
C LEU A 5 3.33 -8.01 -16.87
N HIS A 6 4.08 -8.87 -17.57
CA HIS A 6 5.34 -9.41 -17.07
C HIS A 6 6.38 -8.30 -16.89
N GLU A 7 6.53 -7.42 -17.88
CA GLU A 7 7.48 -6.30 -17.82
C GLU A 7 7.11 -5.32 -16.71
N LEU A 8 5.81 -5.04 -16.52
CA LEU A 8 5.34 -4.24 -15.38
C LEU A 8 5.70 -4.89 -14.04
N THR A 9 5.56 -6.22 -13.94
CA THR A 9 5.89 -7.00 -12.74
C THR A 9 7.39 -6.91 -12.43
N ASP A 10 8.24 -7.00 -13.45
CA ASP A 10 9.69 -6.86 -13.30
C ASP A 10 10.07 -5.46 -12.81
N ILE A 11 9.50 -4.42 -13.43
CA ILE A 11 9.72 -3.01 -13.03
C ILE A 11 9.29 -2.79 -11.58
N LEU A 12 8.11 -3.27 -11.19
CA LEU A 12 7.61 -3.15 -9.83
C LEU A 12 8.51 -3.90 -8.83
N SER A 13 8.93 -5.12 -9.16
CA SER A 13 9.82 -5.91 -8.31
C SER A 13 11.17 -5.21 -8.10
N GLU A 14 11.75 -4.63 -9.17
CA GLU A 14 12.99 -3.86 -9.07
C GLU A 14 12.82 -2.61 -8.21
N ALA A 15 11.71 -1.88 -8.40
CA ALA A 15 11.41 -0.67 -7.63
C ALA A 15 11.23 -0.96 -6.14
N ILE A 16 10.48 -2.02 -5.79
CA ILE A 16 10.30 -2.47 -4.39
C ILE A 16 11.64 -2.86 -3.78
N THR A 17 12.46 -3.63 -4.50
CA THR A 17 13.79 -4.03 -4.01
C THR A 17 14.68 -2.82 -3.69
N LYS A 18 14.67 -1.79 -4.55
CA LYS A 18 15.41 -0.55 -4.32
C LYS A 18 14.87 0.23 -3.12
N LEU A 19 13.54 0.28 -2.97
CA LEU A 19 12.89 0.93 -1.84
C LEU A 19 13.24 0.23 -0.52
N ASP A 20 13.20 -1.11 -0.49
CA ASP A 20 13.55 -1.91 0.69
C ASP A 20 15.01 -1.68 1.11
N GLN A 21 15.93 -1.70 0.15
CA GLN A 21 17.33 -1.42 0.42
C GLN A 21 17.50 0.01 0.98
N TRP A 22 16.89 1.00 0.33
CA TRP A 22 16.95 2.39 0.77
C TRP A 22 16.35 2.57 2.17
N LEU A 23 15.21 1.94 2.47
CA LEU A 23 14.58 1.96 3.79
C LEU A 23 15.50 1.33 4.85
N LEU A 24 16.13 0.19 4.54
CA LEU A 24 17.06 -0.47 5.46
C LEU A 24 18.30 0.39 5.74
N GLU A 25 18.81 1.11 4.75
CA GLU A 25 19.94 2.02 4.91
C GLU A 25 19.54 3.28 5.72
N LYS A 26 18.37 3.85 5.43
CA LYS A 26 17.91 5.10 6.06
C LYS A 26 17.33 4.93 7.45
N SER A 27 16.76 3.78 7.76
CA SER A 27 16.20 3.50 9.09
C SER A 27 17.26 3.21 10.15
N GLN A 28 18.55 3.12 9.78
CA GLN A 28 19.64 2.89 10.72
C GLN A 28 19.96 4.14 11.56
N GLY A 29 20.25 3.91 12.84
CA GLY A 29 20.61 4.97 13.79
C GLY A 29 19.41 5.63 14.46
N ASP A 30 19.69 6.45 15.48
CA ASP A 30 18.66 7.03 16.36
C ASP A 30 17.71 8.01 15.64
N GLU A 31 18.13 8.57 14.50
CA GLU A 31 17.34 9.51 13.69
C GLU A 31 16.65 8.84 12.48
N GLY A 32 16.88 7.55 12.23
CA GLY A 32 16.48 6.90 10.98
C GLY A 32 14.97 6.92 10.70
N ILE A 33 14.14 6.82 11.73
CA ILE A 33 12.67 6.94 11.61
C ILE A 33 12.27 8.36 11.16
N GLN A 34 12.94 9.39 11.66
CA GLN A 34 12.63 10.78 11.29
C GLN A 34 12.99 11.06 9.83
N ASP A 35 14.09 10.49 9.34
CA ASP A 35 14.53 10.64 7.96
C ASP A 35 13.63 9.89 6.97
N VAL A 36 13.15 8.70 7.33
CA VAL A 36 12.11 8.00 6.57
C VAL A 36 10.82 8.82 6.55
N SER A 37 10.38 9.36 7.69
CA SER A 37 9.17 10.20 7.77
C SER A 37 9.24 11.41 6.85
N LYS A 38 10.33 12.19 6.89
CA LYS A 38 10.50 13.36 6.00
C LYS A 38 10.45 12.99 4.52
N SER A 39 10.93 11.79 4.17
CA SER A 39 10.89 11.31 2.78
C SER A 39 9.47 10.93 2.34
N ILE A 40 8.64 10.41 3.26
CA ILE A 40 7.22 10.15 3.02
C ILE A 40 6.47 11.48 2.85
N ASP A 41 6.75 12.48 3.67
CA ASP A 41 6.13 13.81 3.55
C ASP A 41 6.42 14.44 2.17
N MET A 42 7.64 14.28 1.66
CA MET A 42 7.98 14.72 0.30
C MET A 42 7.22 13.98 -0.81
N LEU A 43 6.85 12.71 -0.58
CA LEU A 43 6.06 11.93 -1.52
C LEU A 43 4.60 12.35 -1.49
N GLU A 44 4.07 12.79 -0.34
CA GLU A 44 2.68 13.26 -0.21
C GLU A 44 2.38 14.41 -1.19
N ASP A 45 3.29 15.37 -1.32
CA ASP A 45 3.16 16.49 -2.27
C ASP A 45 3.07 16.02 -3.73
N VAL A 46 3.86 15.00 -4.09
CA VAL A 46 3.81 14.36 -5.42
C VAL A 46 2.55 13.52 -5.59
N LEU A 47 2.04 12.95 -4.50
CA LEU A 47 0.87 12.07 -4.52
C LEU A 47 -0.43 12.85 -4.72
N ILE A 48 -0.51 14.08 -4.20
CA ILE A 48 -1.70 14.95 -4.27
C ILE A 48 -1.83 15.68 -5.63
N GLU A 49 -0.79 15.71 -6.45
CA GLU A 49 -0.84 16.38 -7.75
C GLU A 49 -1.79 15.67 -8.74
N GLU A 50 -2.99 16.25 -8.94
CA GLU A 50 -4.10 15.71 -9.75
C GLU A 50 -3.78 15.48 -11.25
N LYS A 51 -2.61 15.92 -11.73
CA LYS A 51 -2.24 15.87 -13.16
C LYS A 51 -1.57 14.58 -13.61
N LEU A 52 -1.26 13.68 -12.69
CA LEU A 52 -0.63 12.40 -13.03
C LEU A 52 -1.73 11.36 -13.29
N ASP A 53 -1.71 10.76 -14.50
CA ASP A 53 -2.46 9.54 -14.79
C ASP A 53 -1.84 8.39 -13.98
N ARG A 54 -2.30 8.26 -12.73
CA ARG A 54 -1.78 7.32 -11.75
C ARG A 54 -2.86 6.31 -11.40
N HIS A 55 -2.43 5.06 -11.31
CA HIS A 55 -3.16 4.01 -10.61
C HIS A 55 -2.42 3.67 -9.32
N SER A 56 -3.13 3.66 -8.20
CA SER A 56 -2.55 3.41 -6.87
C SER A 56 -3.08 2.09 -6.35
N ILE A 57 -2.21 1.25 -5.81
CA ILE A 57 -2.57 -0.07 -5.27
C ILE A 57 -2.07 -0.18 -3.84
N THR A 58 -2.93 -0.63 -2.94
CA THR A 58 -2.53 -1.04 -1.59
C THR A 58 -2.95 -2.49 -1.35
N ILE A 59 -2.09 -3.26 -0.70
CA ILE A 59 -2.30 -4.67 -0.42
C ILE A 59 -2.29 -4.85 1.09
N TRP A 60 -3.40 -5.33 1.65
CA TRP A 60 -3.59 -5.55 3.07
C TRP A 60 -3.44 -7.04 3.38
N THR A 61 -2.18 -7.48 3.49
CA THR A 61 -1.81 -8.83 3.95
C THR A 61 -1.31 -8.77 5.38
N ASN A 62 -1.80 -9.67 6.24
CA ASN A 62 -1.30 -9.83 7.62
C ASN A 62 -1.17 -8.51 8.42
N ILE A 63 -2.06 -7.54 8.19
CA ILE A 63 -2.02 -6.21 8.84
C ILE A 63 -2.46 -6.23 10.32
N GLY A 64 -2.57 -7.42 10.92
CA GLY A 64 -2.88 -7.60 12.34
C GLY A 64 -4.32 -7.29 12.75
N VAL A 65 -5.19 -6.85 11.83
CA VAL A 65 -6.60 -6.54 12.11
C VAL A 65 -7.36 -7.78 12.59
N ASP A 66 -6.95 -8.97 12.17
CA ASP A 66 -7.50 -10.24 12.64
C ASP A 66 -7.19 -10.55 14.11
N ASN A 67 -6.16 -9.91 14.64
CA ASN A 67 -5.73 -10.00 16.02
C ASN A 67 -6.31 -8.88 16.88
N VAL A 68 -7.05 -7.94 16.28
CA VAL A 68 -7.81 -6.92 17.02
C VAL A 68 -9.01 -7.61 17.66
N SER A 69 -8.84 -8.01 18.91
CA SER A 69 -9.92 -8.56 19.72
C SER A 69 -10.65 -7.43 20.44
N LEU A 70 -11.85 -7.06 19.99
CA LEU A 70 -12.78 -6.26 20.79
C LEU A 70 -13.46 -7.18 21.83
N GLY A 71 -12.66 -7.74 22.74
CA GLY A 71 -13.10 -8.76 23.72
C GLY A 71 -12.77 -10.20 23.25
N VAL A 72 -13.78 -11.07 23.17
CA VAL A 72 -13.60 -12.52 22.85
C VAL A 72 -13.77 -12.81 21.36
N LEU A 73 -14.30 -11.86 20.59
CA LEU A 73 -14.64 -12.05 19.18
C LEU A 73 -13.56 -11.49 18.27
N LYS A 74 -13.26 -12.24 17.21
CA LYS A 74 -12.45 -11.79 16.09
C LYS A 74 -13.36 -11.31 14.95
N PRO A 75 -12.92 -10.35 14.12
CA PRO A 75 -13.67 -9.95 12.94
C PRO A 75 -13.88 -11.13 12.00
N VAL A 76 -15.09 -11.31 11.46
CA VAL A 76 -15.35 -12.30 10.39
C VAL A 76 -14.87 -11.79 9.04
N TRP A 77 -14.96 -10.47 8.83
CA TRP A 77 -14.62 -9.80 7.57
C TRP A 77 -14.14 -8.37 7.84
N ILE A 78 -13.30 -7.85 6.95
CA ILE A 78 -12.74 -6.49 6.98
C ILE A 78 -12.90 -5.92 5.58
N GLY A 79 -13.31 -4.66 5.50
CA GLY A 79 -13.47 -3.95 4.23
C GLY A 79 -13.12 -2.49 4.37
N ALA A 80 -12.78 -1.85 3.24
CA ALA A 80 -12.61 -0.41 3.18
C ALA A 80 -13.99 0.26 3.02
N PHE A 81 -14.31 1.23 3.88
CA PHE A 81 -15.56 1.97 3.82
C PHE A 81 -15.30 3.47 3.94
N GLY A 82 -15.93 4.28 3.08
CA GLY A 82 -15.79 5.72 3.11
C GLY A 82 -16.12 6.39 1.77
N LYS A 83 -16.02 7.72 1.75
CA LYS A 83 -16.13 8.51 0.51
C LYS A 83 -14.77 8.54 -0.18
N VAL A 84 -14.76 8.25 -1.47
CA VAL A 84 -13.57 8.43 -2.32
C VAL A 84 -13.27 9.93 -2.44
N GLY A 85 -12.13 10.36 -1.90
CA GLY A 85 -11.61 11.72 -2.06
C GLY A 85 -10.72 11.83 -3.31
N ALA A 86 -10.32 13.06 -3.66
CA ALA A 86 -9.44 13.31 -4.81
C ALA A 86 -8.13 12.52 -4.77
N ALA A 87 -7.59 12.27 -3.57
CA ALA A 87 -6.38 11.47 -3.36
C ALA A 87 -6.57 9.94 -3.55
N LEU A 88 -7.82 9.45 -3.68
CA LEU A 88 -8.16 8.03 -3.80
C LEU A 88 -8.84 7.68 -5.13
N MET A 89 -8.68 8.53 -6.15
CA MET A 89 -9.11 8.19 -7.52
C MET A 89 -8.20 7.11 -8.11
N ASN A 90 -8.75 6.20 -8.91
CA ASN A 90 -8.01 5.08 -9.52
C ASN A 90 -7.22 4.27 -8.47
N PHE A 91 -7.89 3.96 -7.36
CA PHE A 91 -7.29 3.30 -6.21
C PHE A 91 -7.80 1.86 -6.10
N THR A 92 -6.89 0.91 -5.98
CA THR A 92 -7.21 -0.51 -5.76
C THR A 92 -6.75 -0.95 -4.38
N ILE A 93 -7.66 -1.53 -3.61
CA ILE A 93 -7.37 -2.17 -2.32
C ILE A 93 -7.51 -3.67 -2.51
N LEU A 94 -6.44 -4.41 -2.25
CA LEU A 94 -6.45 -5.87 -2.21
C LEU A 94 -6.44 -6.31 -0.75
N ILE A 95 -7.52 -6.93 -0.28
CA ILE A 95 -7.65 -7.40 1.10
C ILE A 95 -7.52 -8.92 1.11
N GLU A 96 -6.59 -9.45 1.90
CA GLU A 96 -6.41 -10.90 2.07
C GLU A 96 -7.67 -11.52 2.70
N THR A 97 -8.21 -12.57 2.07
CA THR A 97 -9.41 -13.24 2.58
C THR A 97 -9.05 -14.31 3.60
N LYS A 98 -9.87 -14.48 4.65
CA LYS A 98 -9.63 -15.50 5.70
C LYS A 98 -9.94 -16.92 5.26
N GLU A 99 -10.98 -17.08 4.46
CA GLU A 99 -11.55 -18.39 4.13
C GLU A 99 -10.96 -18.97 2.83
N SER A 100 -10.25 -18.16 2.05
CA SER A 100 -9.66 -18.57 0.78
C SER A 100 -8.20 -18.11 0.67
N ARG A 101 -7.38 -18.84 -0.11
CA ARG A 101 -6.02 -18.41 -0.46
C ARG A 101 -6.09 -17.35 -1.57
N GLY A 102 -6.71 -16.21 -1.30
CA GLY A 102 -7.00 -15.19 -2.30
C GLY A 102 -7.21 -13.80 -1.70
N PHE A 103 -7.46 -12.84 -2.60
CA PHE A 103 -7.68 -11.43 -2.28
C PHE A 103 -9.08 -10.99 -2.74
N GLU A 104 -9.74 -10.18 -1.92
CA GLU A 104 -10.88 -9.37 -2.33
C GLU A 104 -10.37 -8.04 -2.88
N ALA A 105 -10.79 -7.67 -4.09
CA ALA A 105 -10.34 -6.44 -4.76
C ALA A 105 -11.44 -5.37 -4.72
N TRP A 106 -11.08 -4.19 -4.22
CA TRP A 106 -11.94 -3.00 -4.19
C TRP A 106 -11.33 -1.94 -5.10
N ILE A 107 -12.11 -1.45 -6.06
CA ILE A 107 -11.64 -0.55 -7.11
C ILE A 107 -12.56 0.68 -7.14
N THR A 108 -11.98 1.88 -7.21
CA THR A 108 -12.70 3.17 -7.29
C THR A 108 -12.76 3.73 -8.69
#